data_AF-T0ZLX3-F1
#
_entry.id   AF-T0ZLX3-F1
#
_cell.length_a   1.000
_cell.length_b   1.000
_cell.length_c   1.000
_cell.angle_alpha   90.00
_cell.angle_beta   90.00
_cell.angle_gamma   90.00
#
_symmetry.space_group_name_H-M   'P 1'
#
loop_
_entity.id
_entity.type
_entity.pdbx_description
1 polymer ?
#
loop_
_entity_poly.entity_id
_entity_poly.type
_entity_poly.pdbx_seq_one_letter_code
_entity_poly.pdbx_strand_id
1 'polypeptide(L)'
;MAEGALRAGAGLVSVVTRPEHVAGLISARPEAMVHGTRSGRIPEALLERADIGVMGCGLGQDRWGKALWEQMMQWPKPLIVDADGLNLLAQSPRQRDSWLITPHPGEAARLLNVSIDAIEKNRFDACLRLADRYRAEVVLKGSGTLVSGTPMAVCPFGNAGMASGG
;
A
#
# COMPACT_ATOMS: atom_id res chain seq x y z
N MET A 1 4.12 -8.02 -3.36
CA MET A 1 2.80 -8.05 -2.68
C MET A 1 2.13 -9.42 -2.71
N ALA A 2 1.82 -10.00 -3.88
CA ALA A 2 1.10 -11.29 -3.96
C ALA A 2 1.76 -12.44 -3.19
N GLU A 3 3.09 -12.61 -3.36
CA GLU A 3 3.85 -13.62 -2.60
C GLU A 3 3.81 -13.39 -1.10
N GLY A 4 3.91 -12.12 -0.66
CA GLY A 4 3.83 -11.78 0.76
C GLY A 4 2.48 -12.17 1.35
N ALA A 5 1.38 -11.92 0.63
CA ALA A 5 0.04 -12.34 1.05
C ALA A 5 -0.09 -13.87 1.13
N LEU A 6 0.41 -14.61 0.14
CA LEU A 6 0.42 -16.07 0.14
C LEU A 6 1.22 -16.63 1.33
N ARG A 7 2.43 -16.09 1.57
CA ARG A 7 3.30 -16.53 2.68
C ARG A 7 2.77 -16.13 4.05
N ALA A 8 1.96 -15.09 4.14
CA ALA A 8 1.25 -14.70 5.35
C ALA A 8 0.02 -15.60 5.64
N GLY A 9 -0.31 -16.56 4.76
CA GLY A 9 -1.39 -17.52 4.97
C GLY A 9 -2.74 -17.08 4.41
N ALA A 10 -2.78 -16.14 3.46
CA ALA A 10 -4.02 -15.81 2.77
C ALA A 10 -4.56 -17.04 2.01
N GLY A 11 -5.82 -17.42 2.28
CA GLY A 11 -6.44 -18.61 1.67
C GLY A 11 -6.68 -18.47 0.16
N LEU A 12 -6.82 -17.24 -0.34
CA LEU A 12 -6.99 -16.94 -1.77
C LEU A 12 -6.36 -15.59 -2.09
N VAL A 13 -5.56 -15.53 -3.16
CA VAL A 13 -4.93 -14.28 -3.61
C VAL A 13 -5.28 -14.03 -5.07
N SER A 14 -5.97 -12.91 -5.32
CA SER A 14 -6.27 -12.41 -6.67
C SER A 14 -5.42 -11.18 -6.97
N VAL A 15 -4.78 -11.15 -8.12
CA VAL A 15 -3.95 -10.02 -8.56
C VAL A 15 -4.59 -9.39 -9.79
N VAL A 16 -4.95 -8.11 -9.69
CA VAL A 16 -5.39 -7.34 -10.86
C VAL A 16 -4.21 -6.52 -11.37
N THR A 17 -3.85 -6.71 -12.63
CA THR A 17 -2.69 -6.07 -13.26
C THR A 17 -2.98 -5.73 -14.72
N ARG A 18 -2.00 -5.14 -15.42
CA ARG A 18 -2.06 -4.97 -16.86
C ARG A 18 -1.90 -6.33 -17.57
N PRO A 19 -2.58 -6.57 -18.70
CA PRO A 19 -2.51 -7.87 -19.40
C PRO A 19 -1.09 -8.32 -19.72
N GLU A 20 -0.20 -7.38 -20.00
CA GLU A 20 1.19 -7.62 -20.38
C GLU A 20 2.00 -8.25 -19.23
N HIS A 21 1.57 -8.09 -17.97
CA HIS A 21 2.25 -8.62 -16.79
C HIS A 21 1.71 -9.99 -16.35
N VAL A 22 0.60 -10.46 -16.93
CA VAL A 22 -0.12 -11.66 -16.46
C VAL A 22 0.77 -12.91 -16.56
N ALA A 23 1.39 -13.13 -17.72
CA ALA A 23 2.22 -14.32 -17.94
C ALA A 23 3.42 -14.37 -16.99
N GLY A 24 4.08 -13.23 -16.75
CA GLY A 24 5.22 -13.15 -15.83
C GLY A 24 4.82 -13.45 -14.39
N LEU A 25 3.66 -12.94 -13.94
CA LEU A 25 3.15 -13.20 -12.60
C LEU A 25 2.74 -14.66 -12.39
N ILE A 26 2.05 -15.26 -13.37
CA ILE A 26 1.66 -16.69 -13.29
C ILE A 26 2.90 -17.58 -13.27
N SER A 27 3.90 -17.26 -14.10
CA SER A 27 5.17 -18.01 -14.12
C SER A 27 5.91 -17.94 -12.78
N ALA A 28 5.93 -16.76 -12.15
CA ALA A 28 6.56 -16.58 -10.85
C ALA A 28 5.75 -17.17 -9.70
N ARG A 29 4.42 -17.05 -9.71
CA ARG A 29 3.51 -17.40 -8.61
C ARG A 29 2.24 -18.05 -9.16
N PRO A 30 2.28 -19.34 -9.52
CA PRO A 30 1.12 -20.04 -10.10
C PRO A 30 -0.06 -20.18 -9.13
N GLU A 31 0.17 -20.02 -7.82
CA GLU A 31 -0.85 -20.06 -6.78
C GLU A 31 -1.72 -18.79 -6.75
N ALA A 32 -1.26 -17.69 -7.36
CA ALA A 32 -2.03 -16.45 -7.45
C ALA A 32 -2.97 -16.47 -8.67
N MET A 33 -4.23 -16.07 -8.47
CA MET A 33 -5.17 -15.88 -9.58
C MET A 33 -4.93 -14.51 -10.22
N VAL A 34 -4.36 -14.48 -11.41
CA VAL A 34 -3.95 -13.23 -12.07
C VAL A 34 -4.97 -12.80 -13.12
N HIS A 35 -5.45 -11.56 -13.00
CA HIS A 35 -6.45 -10.95 -13.85
C HIS A 35 -5.87 -9.74 -14.59
N GLY A 36 -5.83 -9.82 -15.92
CA GLY A 36 -5.42 -8.70 -16.77
C GLY A 36 -6.57 -7.74 -17.05
N THR A 37 -6.38 -6.44 -16.83
CA THR A 37 -7.37 -5.40 -17.18
C THR A 37 -6.72 -4.26 -17.96
N ARG A 38 -7.27 -3.93 -19.13
CA ARG A 38 -6.84 -2.75 -19.92
C ARG A 38 -7.50 -1.45 -19.45
N SER A 39 -8.69 -1.55 -18.87
CA SER A 39 -9.49 -0.39 -18.47
C SER A 39 -9.11 0.19 -17.11
N GLY A 40 -8.26 -0.51 -16.34
CA GLY A 40 -7.96 -0.11 -14.97
C GLY A 40 -9.17 -0.27 -14.05
N ARG A 41 -10.04 -1.24 -14.35
CA ARG A 41 -11.18 -1.61 -13.50
C ARG A 41 -11.03 -3.03 -12.99
N ILE A 42 -11.30 -3.18 -11.70
CA ILE A 42 -11.43 -4.45 -11.01
C ILE A 42 -12.85 -4.98 -11.29
N PRO A 43 -12.99 -6.24 -11.73
CA PRO A 43 -14.30 -6.89 -11.83
C PRO A 43 -15.06 -6.88 -10.50
N GLU A 44 -16.35 -6.55 -10.52
CA GLU A 44 -17.18 -6.45 -9.31
C GLU A 44 -17.18 -7.75 -8.49
N ALA A 45 -17.27 -8.90 -9.16
CA ALA A 45 -17.22 -10.21 -8.52
C ALA A 45 -15.92 -10.45 -7.71
N LEU A 46 -14.80 -9.79 -8.04
CA LEU A 46 -13.58 -9.86 -7.23
C LEU A 46 -13.68 -8.96 -6.00
N LEU A 47 -14.23 -7.76 -6.14
CA LEU A 47 -14.44 -6.83 -5.02
C LEU A 47 -15.43 -7.39 -3.98
N GLU A 48 -16.49 -8.06 -4.43
CA GLU A 48 -17.47 -8.69 -3.55
C GLU A 48 -16.83 -9.82 -2.73
N ARG A 49 -15.98 -10.64 -3.36
CA ARG A 49 -15.34 -11.81 -2.73
C ARG A 49 -14.15 -11.47 -1.86
N ALA A 50 -13.43 -10.38 -2.14
CA ALA A 50 -12.22 -10.04 -1.39
C ALA A 50 -12.56 -9.53 0.02
N ASP A 51 -11.82 -9.98 1.03
CA ASP A 51 -11.95 -9.48 2.41
C ASP A 51 -11.08 -8.24 2.67
N ILE A 52 -9.92 -8.17 1.99
CA ILE A 52 -8.94 -7.09 2.11
C ILE A 52 -8.31 -6.79 0.74
N GLY A 53 -8.01 -5.52 0.51
CA GLY A 53 -7.32 -5.03 -0.69
C GLY A 53 -5.91 -4.56 -0.37
N VAL A 54 -4.98 -4.74 -1.31
CA VAL A 54 -3.64 -4.17 -1.23
C VAL A 54 -3.33 -3.52 -2.57
N MET A 55 -2.86 -2.27 -2.57
CA MET A 55 -2.54 -1.57 -3.81
C MET A 55 -1.32 -0.68 -3.70
N GLY A 56 -0.63 -0.48 -4.83
CA GLY A 56 0.37 0.57 -4.98
C GLY A 56 1.67 0.15 -5.65
N CYS A 57 2.20 -1.04 -5.40
CA CYS A 57 3.45 -1.48 -6.05
C CYS A 57 3.25 -1.61 -7.56
N GLY A 58 3.91 -0.76 -8.35
CA GLY A 58 3.83 -0.80 -9.81
C GLY A 58 2.47 -0.39 -10.38
N LEU A 59 1.63 0.30 -9.60
CA LEU A 59 0.33 0.78 -10.04
C LEU A 59 0.46 1.84 -11.14
N GLY A 60 1.50 2.67 -11.05
CA GLY A 60 1.64 3.87 -11.86
C GLY A 60 0.65 4.96 -11.48
N GLN A 61 0.90 6.18 -11.96
CA GLN A 61 0.09 7.37 -11.67
C GLN A 61 -0.63 7.90 -12.94
N ASP A 62 -0.65 7.06 -13.98
CA ASP A 62 -1.34 7.33 -15.23
C ASP A 62 -2.85 7.10 -15.10
N ARG A 63 -3.59 7.20 -16.22
CA ARG A 63 -5.04 7.02 -16.25
C ARG A 63 -5.47 5.64 -15.72
N TRP A 64 -4.68 4.60 -15.96
CA TRP A 64 -5.01 3.24 -15.55
C TRP A 64 -4.88 3.07 -14.03
N GLY A 65 -3.76 3.54 -13.44
CA GLY A 65 -3.57 3.51 -12.00
C GLY A 65 -4.59 4.38 -11.24
N LYS A 66 -4.91 5.56 -11.78
CA LYS A 66 -5.95 6.44 -11.24
C LYS A 66 -7.35 5.83 -11.27
N ALA A 67 -7.70 5.08 -12.32
CA ALA A 67 -8.99 4.41 -12.39
C ALA A 67 -9.16 3.34 -11.29
N LEU A 68 -8.11 2.54 -11.04
CA LEU A 68 -8.09 1.57 -9.94
C LEU A 68 -8.16 2.26 -8.58
N TRP A 69 -7.42 3.37 -8.41
CA TRP A 69 -7.46 4.18 -7.20
C TRP A 69 -8.87 4.66 -6.87
N GLU A 70 -9.56 5.30 -7.82
CA GLU A 70 -10.91 5.79 -7.55
C GLU A 70 -11.89 4.66 -7.23
N GLN A 71 -11.75 3.50 -7.88
CA GLN A 71 -12.58 2.34 -7.55
C GLN A 71 -12.30 1.79 -6.14
N MET A 72 -11.03 1.65 -5.76
CA MET A 72 -10.65 1.15 -4.44
C MET A 72 -11.01 2.12 -3.31
N MET A 73 -11.02 3.43 -3.57
CA MET A 73 -11.48 4.43 -2.60
C MET A 73 -12.98 4.31 -2.29
N GLN A 74 -13.78 3.84 -3.24
CA GLN A 74 -15.23 3.61 -3.07
C GLN A 74 -15.55 2.26 -2.45
N TRP A 75 -14.62 1.30 -2.50
CA TRP A 75 -14.82 -0.03 -1.94
C TRP A 75 -14.81 0.02 -0.41
N PRO A 76 -15.80 -0.54 0.32
CA PRO A 76 -15.98 -0.28 1.75
C PRO A 76 -15.14 -1.17 2.70
N LYS A 77 -14.35 -2.10 2.17
CA LYS A 77 -13.58 -3.10 2.96
C LYS A 77 -12.14 -2.65 3.25
N PRO A 78 -11.44 -3.25 4.23
CA PRO A 78 -10.08 -2.87 4.59
C PRO A 78 -9.11 -2.78 3.40
N LEU A 79 -8.30 -1.74 3.37
CA LEU A 79 -7.36 -1.46 2.27
C LEU A 79 -5.95 -1.17 2.82
N ILE A 80 -4.94 -1.76 2.20
CA ILE A 80 -3.53 -1.42 2.43
C ILE A 80 -3.02 -0.63 1.22
N VAL A 81 -2.44 0.54 1.46
CA VAL A 81 -1.89 1.42 0.41
C VAL A 81 -0.38 1.58 0.60
N ASP A 82 0.36 1.32 -0.46
CA ASP A 82 1.82 1.45 -0.52
C ASP A 82 2.26 2.23 -1.78
N ALA A 83 3.54 2.58 -1.90
CA ALA A 83 4.17 3.01 -3.15
C ALA A 83 3.37 4.04 -3.98
N ASP A 84 3.01 3.73 -5.24
CA ASP A 84 2.27 4.66 -6.10
C ASP A 84 0.88 5.02 -5.57
N GLY A 85 0.27 4.15 -4.76
CA GLY A 85 -0.97 4.49 -4.06
C GLY A 85 -0.76 5.63 -3.07
N LEU A 86 0.38 5.68 -2.38
CA LEU A 86 0.73 6.79 -1.49
C LEU A 86 1.06 8.06 -2.27
N ASN A 87 1.65 7.94 -3.46
CA ASN A 87 1.86 9.09 -4.34
C ASN A 87 0.54 9.69 -4.83
N LEU A 88 -0.43 8.85 -5.21
CA LEU A 88 -1.78 9.28 -5.57
C LEU A 88 -2.51 9.91 -4.37
N LEU A 89 -2.36 9.32 -3.18
CA LEU A 89 -2.92 9.87 -1.94
C LEU A 89 -2.35 11.24 -1.60
N ALA A 90 -1.05 11.45 -1.79
CA ALA A 90 -0.43 12.76 -1.56
C ALA A 90 -0.95 13.83 -2.54
N GLN A 91 -1.28 13.45 -3.77
CA GLN A 91 -1.84 14.35 -4.79
C GLN A 91 -3.31 14.69 -4.51
N SER A 92 -4.08 13.74 -3.99
CA SER A 92 -5.48 13.95 -3.61
C SER A 92 -5.72 13.38 -2.20
N PRO A 93 -5.39 14.16 -1.15
CA PRO A 93 -5.55 13.72 0.22
C PRO A 93 -7.02 13.39 0.53
N ARG A 94 -7.24 12.21 1.13
CA ARG A 94 -8.56 11.73 1.54
C ARG A 94 -8.44 10.99 2.87
N GLN A 95 -9.53 10.89 3.61
CA GLN A 95 -9.64 10.12 4.84
C GLN A 95 -10.54 8.92 4.62
N ARG A 96 -10.29 7.85 5.38
CA ARG A 96 -11.06 6.62 5.35
C ARG A 96 -10.92 5.91 6.68
N ASP A 97 -12.02 5.38 7.21
CA ASP A 97 -12.06 4.78 8.56
C ASP A 97 -11.51 3.34 8.62
N SER A 98 -11.00 2.77 7.52
CA SER A 98 -10.56 1.37 7.44
C SER A 98 -9.47 1.18 6.38
N TRP A 99 -8.30 1.75 6.65
CA TRP A 99 -7.12 1.48 5.85
C TRP A 99 -5.81 1.65 6.61
N LEU A 100 -4.79 1.00 6.06
CA LEU A 100 -3.41 1.04 6.53
C LEU A 100 -2.53 1.61 5.42
N ILE A 101 -1.62 2.51 5.76
CA ILE A 101 -0.63 3.07 4.85
C ILE A 101 0.78 2.66 5.27
N THR A 102 1.66 2.35 4.31
CA THR A 102 3.02 1.84 4.59
C THR A 102 4.13 2.76 4.08
N PRO A 103 4.16 4.06 4.41
CA PRO A 103 5.15 4.96 3.83
C PRO A 103 6.58 4.64 4.30
N HIS A 104 7.55 4.74 3.40
CA HIS A 104 8.94 5.02 3.77
C HIS A 104 9.14 6.53 4.02
N PRO A 105 10.29 6.99 4.54
CA PRO A 105 10.49 8.40 4.92
C PRO A 105 10.25 9.40 3.79
N GLY A 106 10.71 9.11 2.58
CA GLY A 106 10.39 9.89 1.37
C GLY A 106 8.90 9.98 1.01
N GLU A 107 8.13 8.89 1.16
CA GLU A 107 6.68 8.91 0.96
C GLU A 107 5.97 9.68 2.07
N ALA A 108 6.39 9.48 3.32
CA ALA A 108 5.88 10.21 4.48
C ALA A 108 6.09 11.73 4.35
N ALA A 109 7.28 12.14 3.91
CA ALA A 109 7.62 13.53 3.62
C ALA A 109 6.66 14.13 2.57
N ARG A 110 6.38 13.39 1.48
CA ARG A 110 5.42 13.80 0.45
C ARG A 110 3.99 13.90 0.99
N LEU A 111 3.55 12.91 1.76
CA LEU A 111 2.21 12.87 2.37
C LEU A 111 1.98 14.00 3.37
N LEU A 112 3.02 14.40 4.13
CA LEU A 112 2.94 15.50 5.10
C LEU A 112 3.33 16.86 4.50
N ASN A 113 3.83 16.90 3.26
CA ASN A 113 4.39 18.08 2.60
C ASN A 113 5.51 18.75 3.42
N VAL A 114 6.48 17.95 3.85
CA VAL A 114 7.68 18.37 4.60
C VAL A 114 8.94 17.75 3.98
N SER A 115 10.13 18.11 4.47
CA SER A 115 11.38 17.45 4.04
C SER A 115 11.55 16.07 4.69
N ILE A 116 12.36 15.21 4.06
CA ILE A 116 12.75 13.91 4.64
C ILE A 116 13.46 14.11 5.98
N ASP A 117 14.34 15.10 6.08
CA ASP A 117 15.03 15.45 7.34
C ASP A 117 14.05 15.77 8.46
N ALA A 118 12.91 16.40 8.17
CA ALA A 118 11.89 16.69 9.18
C ALA A 118 11.21 15.39 9.68
N ILE A 119 11.03 14.40 8.80
CA ILE A 119 10.52 13.07 9.17
C ILE A 119 11.53 12.36 10.06
N GLU A 120 12.79 12.29 9.65
CA GLU A 120 13.85 11.57 10.36
C GLU A 120 14.16 12.19 11.73
N LYS A 121 14.09 13.53 11.86
CA LYS A 121 14.28 14.23 13.14
C LYS A 121 13.27 13.83 14.21
N ASN A 122 12.04 13.51 13.83
CA ASN A 122 11.01 13.07 14.77
C ASN A 122 10.00 12.12 14.11
N ARG A 123 10.41 10.86 13.97
CA ARG A 123 9.60 9.81 13.32
C ARG A 123 8.33 9.47 14.08
N PHE A 124 8.34 9.59 15.41
CA PHE A 124 7.16 9.36 16.25
C PHE A 124 6.07 10.41 15.96
N ASP A 125 6.44 11.70 15.96
CA ASP A 125 5.52 12.79 15.57
C ASP A 125 5.01 12.61 14.14
N ALA A 126 5.90 12.29 13.19
CA ALA A 126 5.51 12.06 11.81
C ALA A 126 4.50 10.91 11.67
N CYS A 127 4.69 9.81 12.38
CA CYS A 127 3.78 8.67 12.39
C CYS A 127 2.40 9.06 12.95
N LEU A 128 2.35 9.79 14.07
CA LEU A 128 1.09 10.27 14.66
C LEU A 128 0.36 11.25 13.73
N ARG A 129 1.09 12.19 13.12
CA ARG A 129 0.50 13.17 12.18
C ARG A 129 -0.02 12.51 10.91
N LEU A 130 0.63 11.45 10.43
CA LEU A 130 0.12 10.65 9.32
C LEU A 130 -1.18 9.94 9.71
N ALA A 131 -1.21 9.31 10.87
CA ALA A 131 -2.38 8.60 11.37
C ALA A 131 -3.57 9.54 11.52
N ASP A 132 -3.37 10.72 12.11
CA ASP A 132 -4.39 11.75 12.27
C ASP A 132 -4.87 12.32 10.93
N ARG A 133 -3.94 12.77 10.08
CA ARG A 133 -4.26 13.40 8.79
C ARG A 133 -5.09 12.51 7.88
N TYR A 134 -4.76 11.21 7.83
CA TYR A 134 -5.39 10.25 6.93
C TYR A 134 -6.42 9.34 7.61
N ARG A 135 -6.61 9.47 8.93
CA ARG A 135 -7.43 8.57 9.78
C ARG A 135 -7.09 7.10 9.51
N ALA A 136 -5.80 6.81 9.40
CA ALA A 136 -5.26 5.53 8.95
C ALA A 136 -4.40 4.88 10.03
N GLU A 137 -4.29 3.56 9.99
CA GLU A 137 -3.13 2.90 10.60
C GLU A 137 -1.90 3.11 9.72
N VAL A 138 -0.73 3.29 10.33
CA VAL A 138 0.50 3.71 9.68
C VAL A 138 1.64 2.77 10.07
N VAL A 139 2.29 2.20 9.07
CA VAL A 139 3.57 1.51 9.22
C VAL A 139 4.64 2.38 8.59
N LEU A 140 5.31 3.20 9.40
CA LEU A 140 6.38 4.09 8.94
C LEU A 140 7.69 3.31 8.87
N LYS A 141 8.01 2.86 7.64
CA LYS A 141 9.20 2.05 7.33
C LYS A 141 10.49 2.84 7.61
N GLY A 142 11.56 2.13 7.94
CA GLY A 142 12.87 2.67 8.30
C GLY A 142 13.58 1.83 9.37
N SER A 143 14.79 2.23 9.78
CA SER A 143 15.50 1.56 10.89
C SER A 143 14.68 1.68 12.18
N GLY A 144 14.21 0.58 12.74
CA GLY A 144 13.17 0.64 13.78
C GLY A 144 11.85 1.12 13.18
N THR A 145 11.15 0.24 12.46
CA THR A 145 9.88 0.58 11.82
C THR A 145 8.84 0.89 12.90
N LEU A 146 8.09 1.99 12.72
CA LEU A 146 7.04 2.40 13.66
C LEU A 146 5.68 1.92 13.17
N VAL A 147 4.86 1.41 14.08
CA VAL A 147 3.47 1.03 13.82
C VAL A 147 2.58 1.88 14.72
N SER A 148 1.69 2.67 14.11
CA SER A 148 0.71 3.47 14.86
C SER A 148 -0.16 2.57 15.74
N GLY A 149 -0.67 3.15 16.82
CA GLY A 149 -1.43 2.45 17.83
C GLY A 149 -1.30 3.14 19.18
N THR A 150 -2.02 2.64 20.18
CA THR A 150 -1.90 3.11 21.55
C THR A 150 -1.65 1.91 22.47
N PRO A 151 -0.40 1.70 22.95
CA PRO A 151 0.81 2.47 22.64
C PRO A 151 1.32 2.23 21.21
N MET A 152 2.10 3.17 20.68
CA MET A 152 2.82 2.99 19.42
C MET A 152 3.85 1.87 19.57
N ALA A 153 3.98 1.00 18.57
CA ALA A 153 4.94 -0.10 18.58
C ALA A 153 6.16 0.21 17.71
N VAL A 154 7.32 -0.32 18.11
CA VAL A 154 8.57 -0.25 17.35
C VAL A 154 8.98 -1.67 16.99
N CYS A 155 9.17 -1.95 15.71
CA CYS A 155 9.73 -3.22 15.25
C CYS A 155 11.27 -3.14 15.30
N PRO A 156 11.95 -3.90 16.18
CA PRO A 156 13.40 -3.87 16.31
C PRO A 156 14.11 -4.74 15.27
N PHE A 157 13.36 -5.47 14.45
CA PHE A 157 13.90 -6.43 13.49
C PHE A 157 14.15 -5.78 12.13
N GLY A 158 15.14 -6.33 11.41
CA GLY A 158 15.58 -5.86 10.11
C GLY A 158 17.08 -5.59 10.08
N ASN A 159 17.64 -5.47 8.89
CA ASN A 159 19.06 -5.13 8.69
C ASN A 159 19.24 -4.31 7.42
N ALA A 160 20.46 -3.79 7.21
CA ALA A 160 20.77 -2.93 6.06
C ALA A 160 20.53 -3.62 4.70
N GLY A 161 20.53 -4.95 4.63
CA GLY A 161 20.21 -5.71 3.42
C GLY A 161 18.76 -5.56 2.94
N MET A 162 17.86 -5.05 3.79
CA MET A 162 16.48 -4.72 3.41
C MET A 162 16.34 -3.36 2.71
N ALA A 163 17.43 -2.57 2.60
CA ALA A 163 17.46 -1.31 1.86
C ALA A 163 17.65 -1.54 0.34
N SER A 164 16.92 -2.50 -0.22
CA SER A 164 16.83 -2.77 -1.65
C SER A 164 15.44 -2.38 -2.17
N GLY A 165 15.32 -2.14 -3.48
CA GLY A 165 14.01 -2.16 -4.12
C GLY A 165 13.31 -3.49 -3.83
N GLY A 166 12.01 -3.41 -3.48
CA GLY A 166 11.23 -4.51 -2.88
C GLY A 166 10.98 -5.72 -3.77
#